data_AF-A0A507CIL1-F1
#
_entry.id   AF-A0A507CIL1-F1
#
_cell.length_a   1.000
_cell.length_b   1.000
_cell.length_c   1.000
_cell.angle_alpha   90.00
_cell.angle_beta   90.00
_cell.angle_gamma   90.00
#
_symmetry.space_group_name_H-M   'P 1'
#
loop_
_entity.id
_entity.type
_entity.pdbx_description
1 polymer ?
#
loop_
_entity_poly.entity_id
_entity_poly.type
_entity_poly.pdbx_seq_one_letter_code
_entity_poly.pdbx_strand_id
1 'polypeptide(L)'
;MERTSSTETRFESLRAILKPPAIEGQESYGIPPEPDAECDPDLEAKFENWMNLKLNGMHFNTRLTKTHAFRNPSIMSKMIEFQGLDEYGSNFPKDMFDPHGFPPEAFVDELEKAQRTRAERAAAAAIAGIPVQTASGSTLNIKEAAEVARQRAIQFMSAANQQPKNSPGVGSVGMYLPANQHAAPGSAISTAGSKRSKWDSTESKR
;
A
#
# COMPACT_ATOMS: atom_id res chain seq x y z
N MET A 1 41.70 4.88 45.02
CA MET A 1 41.33 5.67 43.82
C MET A 1 42.01 4.95 42.67
N GLU A 2 41.30 4.27 41.75
CA GLU A 2 41.81 3.58 40.52
C GLU A 2 40.73 2.57 40.01
N ARG A 3 39.54 3.03 39.63
CA ARG A 3 38.49 2.14 39.05
C ARG A 3 37.90 2.63 37.72
N THR A 4 38.37 3.76 37.19
CA THR A 4 37.81 4.39 35.98
C THR A 4 38.56 4.03 34.69
N SER A 5 39.84 3.67 34.78
CA SER A 5 40.69 3.39 33.61
C SER A 5 40.17 2.21 32.76
N SER A 6 39.78 1.10 33.39
CA SER A 6 39.32 -0.09 32.68
C SER A 6 38.01 0.12 31.89
N THR A 7 37.11 0.95 32.41
CA THR A 7 35.87 1.30 31.71
C THR A 7 36.12 2.25 30.54
N GLU A 8 37.00 3.24 30.70
CA GLU A 8 37.43 4.13 29.61
C GLU A 8 38.05 3.35 28.46
N THR A 9 38.99 2.43 28.76
CA THR A 9 39.63 1.59 27.74
C THR A 9 38.62 0.70 27.02
N ARG A 10 37.59 0.21 27.72
CA ARG A 10 36.51 -0.57 27.11
C ARG A 10 35.65 0.28 26.18
N PHE A 11 35.29 1.50 26.56
CA PHE A 11 34.50 2.40 25.73
C PHE A 11 35.27 2.86 24.49
N GLU A 12 36.57 3.11 24.60
CA GLU A 12 37.44 3.43 23.47
C GLU A 12 37.56 2.26 22.49
N SER A 13 37.79 1.05 23.03
CA SER A 13 37.83 -0.19 22.22
C SER A 13 36.51 -0.43 21.51
N LEU A 14 35.38 -0.24 22.20
CA LEU A 14 34.05 -0.40 21.62
C LEU A 14 33.78 0.65 20.54
N ARG A 15 34.17 1.91 20.76
CA ARG A 15 34.07 2.98 19.76
C ARG A 15 34.90 2.66 18.52
N ALA A 16 36.09 2.12 18.68
CA ALA A 16 36.94 1.73 17.54
C ALA A 16 36.30 0.62 16.69
N ILE A 17 35.67 -0.37 17.32
CA ILE A 17 34.99 -1.48 16.62
C ILE A 17 33.70 -1.02 15.93
N LEU A 18 32.93 -0.16 16.59
CA LEU A 18 31.63 0.32 16.08
C LEU A 18 31.76 1.50 15.11
N LYS A 19 32.95 2.09 14.97
CA LYS A 19 33.16 3.21 14.05
C LYS A 19 33.01 2.70 12.60
N PRO A 20 32.07 3.24 11.81
CA PRO A 20 31.89 2.81 10.43
C PRO A 20 33.15 3.10 9.60
N PRO A 21 33.42 2.35 8.52
CA PRO A 21 34.56 2.63 7.63
C PRO A 21 34.43 4.04 7.04
N ALA A 22 35.57 4.73 6.89
CA ALA A 22 35.60 6.07 6.31
C ALA A 22 35.04 6.07 4.88
N ILE A 23 34.32 7.12 4.51
CA ILE A 23 33.78 7.31 3.17
C ILE A 23 34.87 7.98 2.32
N GLU A 24 35.18 7.40 1.15
CA GLU A 24 36.20 7.93 0.25
C GLU A 24 35.89 9.39 -0.14
N GLY A 25 36.83 10.30 0.10
CA GLY A 25 36.68 11.72 -0.24
C GLY A 25 35.81 12.54 0.73
N GLN A 26 35.28 11.96 1.81
CA GLN A 26 34.54 12.70 2.85
C GLN A 26 35.24 12.61 4.21
N GLU A 27 35.76 13.75 4.68
CA GLU A 27 36.23 13.89 6.06
C GLU A 27 35.04 13.85 7.02
N SER A 28 35.21 13.21 8.18
CA SER A 28 34.18 13.11 9.23
C SER A 28 32.78 12.67 8.73
N TYR A 29 32.71 11.82 7.70
CA TYR A 29 31.45 11.37 7.09
C TYR A 29 30.57 12.52 6.57
N GLY A 30 31.15 13.68 6.27
CA GLY A 30 30.40 14.88 5.87
C GLY A 30 29.64 15.56 7.01
N ILE A 31 29.90 15.19 8.27
CA ILE A 31 29.34 15.86 9.44
C ILE A 31 30.02 17.25 9.57
N PRO A 32 29.25 18.35 9.61
CA PRO A 32 29.80 19.69 9.81
C PRO A 32 30.59 19.81 11.12
N PRO A 33 31.58 20.72 11.21
CA PRO A 33 32.25 21.02 12.47
C PRO A 33 31.26 21.55 13.50
N GLU A 34 31.61 21.39 14.78
CA GLU A 34 30.80 21.93 15.87
C GLU A 34 30.62 23.44 15.71
N PRO A 35 29.41 23.96 15.93
CA PRO A 35 29.17 25.40 15.83
C PRO A 35 29.86 26.13 16.99
N ASP A 36 30.63 27.18 16.68
CA ASP A 36 31.25 28.07 17.68
C ASP A 36 30.26 29.07 18.30
N ALA A 37 29.02 29.11 17.81
CA ALA A 37 28.01 30.05 18.27
C ALA A 37 27.40 29.63 19.62
N GLU A 38 27.25 30.59 20.53
CA GLU A 38 26.52 30.39 21.77
C GLU A 38 25.05 30.06 21.48
N CYS A 39 24.47 29.16 22.28
CA CYS A 39 23.07 28.76 22.14
C CYS A 39 22.15 29.92 22.50
N ASP A 40 20.99 30.01 21.85
CA ASP A 40 19.96 30.99 22.21
C ASP A 40 19.48 30.72 23.66
N PRO A 41 19.59 31.70 24.58
CA PRO A 41 19.22 31.51 25.98
C PRO A 41 17.74 31.12 26.16
N ASP A 42 16.85 31.55 25.25
CA ASP A 42 15.43 31.18 25.32
C ASP A 42 15.21 29.70 24.97
N LEU A 43 16.03 29.14 24.06
CA LEU A 43 15.99 27.72 23.72
C LEU A 43 16.62 26.88 24.83
N GLU A 44 17.72 27.34 25.42
CA GLU A 44 18.36 26.68 26.55
C GLU A 44 17.41 26.57 27.75
N ALA A 45 16.75 27.67 28.14
CA ALA A 45 15.76 27.65 29.23
C ALA A 45 14.58 26.68 28.95
N LYS A 46 14.10 26.60 27.70
CA LYS A 46 13.07 25.63 27.30
C LYS A 46 13.58 24.20 27.43
N PHE A 47 14.82 23.95 27.03
CA PHE A 47 15.45 22.64 27.09
C PHE A 47 15.66 22.19 28.54
N GLU A 48 16.18 23.08 29.40
CA GLU A 48 16.32 22.82 30.83
C GLU A 48 14.98 22.46 31.47
N ASN A 49 13.92 23.20 31.16
CA ASN A 49 12.57 22.88 31.62
C ASN A 49 12.13 21.48 31.14
N TRP A 50 12.33 21.15 29.87
CA TRP A 50 12.00 19.82 29.33
C TRP A 50 12.79 18.70 30.01
N MET A 51 14.05 18.93 30.33
CA MET A 51 14.89 17.97 31.05
C MET A 51 14.44 17.80 32.49
N ASN A 52 14.13 18.89 33.19
CA ASN A 52 13.54 18.84 34.51
C ASN A 52 12.22 18.03 34.52
N LEU A 53 11.34 18.23 33.53
CA LEU A 53 10.12 17.44 33.39
C LEU A 53 10.40 15.95 33.16
N LYS A 54 11.39 15.61 32.33
CA LYS A 54 11.82 14.22 32.12
C LYS A 54 12.35 13.57 33.39
N LEU A 55 13.19 14.27 34.16
CA LEU A 55 13.75 13.78 35.42
C LEU A 55 12.65 13.52 36.46
N ASN A 56 11.60 14.34 36.47
CA ASN A 56 10.41 14.15 37.30
C ASN A 56 9.47 13.04 36.79
N GLY A 57 9.89 12.24 35.80
CA GLY A 57 9.14 11.10 35.27
C GLY A 57 8.08 11.46 34.22
N MET A 58 7.98 12.72 33.78
CA MET A 58 7.07 13.10 32.71
C MET A 58 7.72 12.85 31.35
N HIS A 59 7.32 11.76 30.70
CA HIS A 59 7.75 11.46 29.34
C HIS A 59 6.72 11.99 28.31
N PHE A 60 7.10 13.03 27.56
CA PHE A 60 6.20 13.70 26.61
C PHE A 60 5.62 12.76 25.56
N ASN A 61 6.42 11.86 24.98
CA ASN A 61 5.93 10.87 24.01
C ASN A 61 4.86 9.95 24.62
N THR A 62 5.02 9.56 25.88
CA THR A 62 4.03 8.76 26.62
C THR A 62 2.76 9.56 26.88
N ARG A 63 2.87 10.85 27.18
CA ARG A 63 1.70 11.72 27.36
C ARG A 63 0.97 11.96 26.04
N LEU A 64 1.71 12.22 24.97
CA LEU A 64 1.19 12.47 23.62
C LEU A 64 0.40 11.27 23.09
N THR A 65 0.97 10.07 23.17
CA THR A 65 0.31 8.81 22.76
C THR A 65 -0.97 8.52 23.54
N LYS A 66 -1.08 8.98 24.79
CA LYS A 66 -2.30 8.88 25.60
C LYS A 66 -3.37 9.88 25.21
N THR A 67 -3.08 10.93 24.45
CA THR A 67 -4.11 11.90 24.04
C THR A 67 -5.09 11.30 23.03
N HIS A 68 -6.35 11.75 23.06
CA HIS A 68 -7.38 11.25 22.12
C HIS A 68 -7.07 11.66 20.67
N ALA A 69 -6.55 12.88 20.47
CA ALA A 69 -6.20 13.38 19.14
C ALA A 69 -5.13 12.52 18.46
N PHE A 70 -4.11 12.07 19.21
CA PHE A 70 -3.04 11.24 18.66
C PHE A 70 -3.47 9.79 18.38
N ARG A 71 -4.53 9.31 19.02
CA ARG A 71 -5.11 7.97 18.76
C ARG A 71 -6.02 7.92 17.54
N ASN A 72 -6.29 9.06 16.90
CA ASN A 72 -7.09 9.12 15.68
C ASN A 72 -6.21 8.70 14.48
N PRO A 73 -6.55 7.63 13.72
CA PRO A 73 -5.76 7.21 12.57
C PRO A 73 -5.53 8.32 11.52
N SER A 74 -6.46 9.28 11.40
CA SER A 74 -6.34 10.41 10.47
C SER A 74 -5.35 11.50 10.90
N ILE A 75 -4.82 11.46 12.13
CA ILE A 75 -3.89 12.50 12.61
C ILE A 75 -2.56 12.49 11.84
N MET A 76 -2.11 11.32 11.40
CA MET A 76 -0.84 11.16 10.70
C MET A 76 -0.89 11.81 9.32
N SER A 77 -1.96 11.58 8.55
CA SER A 77 -2.17 12.23 7.25
C SER A 77 -2.17 13.76 7.39
N LYS A 78 -2.84 14.30 8.41
CA LYS A 78 -2.83 15.74 8.69
C LYS A 78 -1.46 16.28 9.08
N MET A 79 -0.66 15.49 9.80
CA MET A 79 0.70 15.89 10.18
C MET A 79 1.62 15.94 8.95
N ILE A 80 1.49 14.96 8.05
CA ILE A 80 2.20 14.91 6.77
C ILE A 80 1.84 16.14 5.93
N GLU A 81 0.53 16.41 5.77
CA GLU A 81 0.02 17.60 5.06
C GLU A 81 0.54 18.91 5.67
N PHE A 82 0.47 19.04 7.00
CA PHE A 82 0.91 20.24 7.72
C PHE A 82 2.42 20.50 7.55
N GLN A 83 3.23 19.44 7.56
CA GLN A 83 4.68 19.54 7.41
C GLN A 83 5.12 19.65 5.94
N GLY A 84 4.19 19.49 4.99
CA GLY A 84 4.47 19.51 3.56
C GLY A 84 5.34 18.35 3.10
N LEU A 85 5.20 17.18 3.75
CA LEU A 85 5.98 15.99 3.42
C LEU A 85 5.31 15.15 2.34
N ASP A 86 6.12 14.54 1.50
CA ASP A 86 5.69 13.46 0.60
C ASP A 86 5.65 12.14 1.39
N GLU A 87 4.46 11.55 1.52
CA GLU A 87 4.24 10.31 2.30
C GLU A 87 5.07 9.14 1.77
N TYR A 88 5.30 9.11 0.45
CA TYR A 88 6.11 8.07 -0.20
C TYR A 88 7.52 8.55 -0.51
N GLY A 89 7.87 9.77 -0.09
CA GLY A 89 9.15 10.40 -0.38
C GLY A 89 10.34 9.60 0.15
N SER A 90 11.48 9.77 -0.49
CA SER A 90 12.73 9.13 -0.11
C SER A 90 13.84 10.14 0.12
N ASN A 91 14.74 9.84 1.06
CA ASN A 91 15.97 10.61 1.25
C ASN A 91 17.06 10.25 0.22
N PHE A 92 16.80 9.27 -0.65
CA PHE A 92 17.69 8.93 -1.77
C PHE A 92 17.48 9.89 -2.94
N PRO A 93 18.54 10.15 -3.72
CA PRO A 93 18.40 10.92 -4.94
C PRO A 93 17.56 10.11 -5.97
N LYS A 94 16.78 10.82 -6.78
CA LYS A 94 15.77 10.22 -7.68
C LYS A 94 16.35 9.30 -8.76
N ASP A 95 17.62 9.51 -9.11
CA ASP A 95 18.38 8.65 -10.02
C ASP A 95 18.62 7.25 -9.42
N MET A 96 18.75 7.16 -8.09
CA MET A 96 18.90 5.90 -7.37
C MET A 96 17.55 5.27 -7.04
N PHE A 97 16.60 6.07 -6.55
CA PHE A 97 15.26 5.60 -6.21
C PHE A 97 14.23 6.71 -6.34
N ASP A 98 13.27 6.53 -7.25
CA ASP A 98 12.11 7.39 -7.38
C ASP A 98 10.84 6.64 -6.94
N PRO A 99 10.27 6.98 -5.77
CA PRO A 99 8.99 6.41 -5.31
C PRO A 99 7.84 6.59 -6.31
N HIS A 100 7.91 7.64 -7.13
CA HIS A 100 6.87 7.98 -8.12
C HIS A 100 7.27 7.58 -9.54
N GLY A 101 8.35 6.81 -9.71
CA GLY A 101 8.88 6.42 -11.01
C GLY A 101 8.12 5.29 -11.72
N PHE A 102 7.03 4.79 -11.13
CA PHE A 102 6.25 3.70 -11.73
C PHE A 102 5.52 4.16 -13.00
N PRO A 103 5.57 3.37 -14.10
CA PRO A 103 4.84 3.71 -15.31
C PRO A 103 3.32 3.61 -15.09
N PRO A 104 2.50 4.37 -15.84
CA PRO A 104 1.03 4.34 -15.74
C PRO A 104 0.43 2.93 -15.83
N GLU A 105 1.04 2.05 -16.62
CA GLU A 105 0.60 0.66 -16.83
C GLU A 105 0.75 -0.22 -15.58
N ALA A 106 1.59 0.16 -14.62
CA ALA A 106 1.80 -0.57 -13.38
C ALA A 106 0.74 -0.22 -12.32
N PHE A 107 -0.08 0.80 -12.53
CA PHE A 107 -1.16 1.17 -11.63
C PHE A 107 -2.37 0.25 -11.80
N VAL A 108 -3.10 0.06 -10.70
CA VAL A 108 -4.23 -0.88 -10.61
C VAL A 108 -5.25 -0.65 -11.73
N ASP A 109 -5.60 0.61 -12.01
CA ASP A 109 -6.61 0.97 -13.00
C ASP A 109 -6.26 0.49 -14.42
N GLU A 110 -5.01 0.70 -14.86
CA GLU A 110 -4.55 0.25 -16.19
C GLU A 110 -4.34 -1.26 -16.24
N LEU A 111 -3.91 -1.89 -15.14
CA LEU A 111 -3.83 -3.34 -15.02
C LEU A 111 -5.20 -4.00 -15.19
N GLU A 112 -6.23 -3.48 -14.52
CA GLU A 112 -7.60 -3.99 -14.64
C GLU A 112 -8.12 -3.88 -16.06
N LYS A 113 -7.88 -2.74 -16.71
CA LYS A 113 -8.27 -2.49 -18.11
C LYS A 113 -7.54 -3.41 -19.09
N ALA A 114 -6.25 -3.66 -18.88
CA ALA A 114 -5.46 -4.59 -19.69
C ALA A 114 -5.96 -6.03 -19.51
N GLN A 115 -6.26 -6.45 -18.28
CA GLN A 115 -6.82 -7.77 -17.98
C GLN A 115 -8.20 -7.96 -18.63
N ARG A 116 -9.07 -6.97 -18.51
CA ARG A 116 -10.41 -6.98 -19.15
C ARG A 116 -10.30 -7.11 -20.66
N THR A 117 -9.48 -6.28 -21.29
CA THR A 117 -9.23 -6.32 -22.74
C THR A 117 -8.73 -7.68 -23.20
N ARG A 118 -7.80 -8.28 -22.43
CA ARG A 118 -7.27 -9.62 -22.72
C ARG A 118 -8.36 -10.69 -22.61
N ALA A 119 -9.21 -10.62 -21.59
CA ALA A 119 -10.32 -11.55 -21.41
C ALA A 119 -11.35 -11.43 -22.54
N GLU A 120 -11.70 -10.20 -22.95
CA GLU A 120 -12.62 -9.94 -24.06
C GLU A 120 -12.08 -10.47 -25.40
N ARG A 121 -10.79 -10.25 -25.69
CA ARG A 121 -10.13 -10.81 -26.87
C ARG A 121 -10.12 -12.33 -26.86
N ALA A 122 -9.83 -12.95 -25.72
CA ALA A 122 -9.86 -14.41 -25.57
C ALA A 122 -11.28 -14.98 -25.79
N ALA A 123 -12.30 -14.32 -25.25
CA ALA A 123 -13.70 -14.70 -25.45
C ALA A 123 -14.12 -14.57 -26.93
N ALA A 124 -13.77 -13.47 -27.59
CA ALA A 124 -14.05 -13.27 -29.02
C ALA A 124 -13.36 -14.31 -29.91
N ALA A 125 -12.10 -14.63 -29.63
CA ALA A 125 -11.36 -15.68 -30.34
C ALA A 125 -11.96 -17.08 -30.12
N ALA A 126 -12.41 -17.38 -28.90
CA ALA A 126 -13.09 -18.64 -28.60
C ALA A 126 -14.42 -18.79 -29.36
N ILE A 127 -15.17 -17.69 -29.55
CA ILE A 127 -16.42 -17.68 -30.33
C ILE A 127 -16.12 -17.85 -31.83
N ALA A 128 -15.09 -17.19 -32.35
CA ALA A 128 -14.70 -17.27 -33.76
C ALA A 128 -14.17 -18.66 -34.19
N GLY A 129 -13.62 -19.43 -33.25
CA GLY A 129 -13.15 -20.81 -33.48
C GLY A 129 -14.26 -21.87 -33.53
N ILE A 130 -15.53 -21.51 -33.34
CA ILE A 130 -16.66 -22.45 -33.38
C ILE A 130 -17.16 -22.58 -34.82
N PRO A 131 -17.04 -23.75 -35.48
CA PRO A 131 -17.62 -23.95 -36.80
C PRO A 131 -19.15 -23.85 -36.72
N VAL A 132 -19.71 -22.80 -37.31
CA VAL A 132 -21.17 -22.65 -37.51
C VAL A 132 -21.59 -23.64 -38.59
N GLN A 133 -22.00 -24.84 -38.19
CA GLN A 133 -22.75 -25.72 -39.09
C GLN A 133 -24.19 -25.20 -39.17
N THR A 134 -24.49 -24.41 -40.20
CA THR A 134 -25.88 -24.17 -40.61
C THR A 134 -26.40 -25.43 -41.30
N ALA A 135 -26.91 -26.38 -40.51
CA ALA A 135 -27.67 -27.49 -41.06
C ALA A 135 -29.04 -26.98 -41.51
N SER A 136 -29.28 -27.09 -42.81
CA SER A 136 -30.55 -26.80 -43.45
C SER A 136 -31.66 -27.69 -42.86
N GLY A 137 -32.75 -27.06 -42.42
CA GLY A 137 -34.06 -27.71 -42.24
C GLY A 137 -34.27 -28.54 -40.97
N SER A 138 -34.49 -27.88 -39.83
CA SER A 138 -35.49 -28.28 -38.81
C SER A 138 -35.53 -27.24 -37.71
N THR A 139 -36.72 -26.99 -37.16
CA THR A 139 -36.98 -25.97 -36.13
C THR A 139 -36.10 -26.20 -34.91
N LEU A 140 -35.08 -25.35 -34.73
CA LEU A 140 -34.16 -25.44 -33.59
C LEU A 140 -34.88 -25.02 -32.30
N ASN A 141 -34.90 -25.93 -31.33
CA ASN A 141 -35.32 -25.64 -29.97
C ASN A 141 -34.24 -24.78 -29.29
N ILE A 142 -34.40 -23.46 -29.36
CA ILE A 142 -33.42 -22.43 -28.95
C ILE A 142 -32.93 -22.63 -27.50
N LYS A 143 -33.73 -23.27 -26.65
CA LYS A 143 -33.39 -23.56 -25.24
C LYS A 143 -32.29 -24.61 -25.09
N GLU A 144 -32.35 -25.69 -25.87
CA GLU A 144 -31.34 -26.76 -25.83
C GLU A 144 -29.98 -26.29 -26.40
N ALA A 145 -30.01 -25.50 -27.47
CA ALA A 145 -28.77 -24.95 -28.06
C ALA A 145 -28.04 -24.02 -27.06
N ALA A 146 -28.78 -23.24 -26.27
CA ALA A 146 -28.22 -22.37 -25.26
C ALA A 146 -27.65 -23.15 -24.05
N GLU A 147 -28.28 -24.25 -23.63
CA GLU A 147 -27.75 -25.11 -22.57
C GLU A 147 -26.49 -25.87 -22.99
N VAL A 148 -26.46 -26.41 -24.22
CA VAL A 148 -25.27 -27.09 -24.74
C VAL A 148 -24.09 -26.13 -24.89
N ALA A 149 -24.35 -24.88 -25.31
CA ALA A 149 -23.33 -23.83 -25.36
C ALA A 149 -22.81 -23.47 -23.94
N ARG A 150 -23.71 -23.35 -22.95
CA ARG A 150 -23.34 -23.11 -21.54
C ARG A 150 -22.52 -24.26 -20.95
N GLN A 151 -22.93 -25.51 -21.17
CA GLN A 151 -22.21 -26.68 -20.66
C GLN A 151 -20.81 -26.81 -21.29
N ARG A 152 -20.68 -26.57 -22.60
CA ARG A 152 -19.37 -26.54 -23.26
C ARG A 152 -18.47 -25.40 -22.78
N ALA A 153 -19.03 -24.22 -22.51
CA ALA A 153 -18.28 -23.11 -21.94
C ALA A 153 -17.77 -23.42 -20.52
N ILE A 154 -18.60 -24.04 -19.67
CA ILE A 154 -18.21 -24.50 -18.32
C ILE A 154 -17.10 -25.56 -18.41
N GLN A 155 -17.18 -26.49 -19.36
CA GLN A 155 -16.18 -27.54 -19.55
C GLN A 155 -14.85 -27.01 -20.12
N PHE A 156 -14.90 -25.97 -20.96
CA PHE A 156 -13.71 -25.28 -21.44
C PHE A 156 -13.01 -24.51 -20.30
N MET A 157 -13.78 -23.82 -19.45
CA MET A 157 -13.26 -23.13 -18.27
C MET A 157 -12.72 -24.10 -17.20
N SER A 158 -13.30 -25.30 -17.04
CA SER A 158 -12.81 -26.31 -16.10
C SER A 158 -11.56 -27.04 -16.59
N ALA A 159 -11.37 -27.18 -17.91
CA ALA A 159 -10.16 -27.74 -18.51
C ALA A 159 -8.98 -26.74 -18.50
N ALA A 160 -9.25 -25.45 -18.71
CA ALA A 160 -8.23 -24.40 -18.62
C ALA A 160 -7.65 -24.21 -17.20
N ASN A 161 -8.36 -24.70 -16.17
CA ASN A 161 -7.92 -24.67 -14.77
C ASN A 161 -7.21 -25.97 -14.31
N GLN A 162 -7.05 -26.95 -15.20
CA GLN A 162 -6.28 -28.18 -14.91
C GLN A 162 -4.87 -28.04 -15.47
N GLN A 163 -3.97 -27.50 -14.65
CA GLN A 163 -2.53 -27.59 -14.88
C GLN A 163 -2.08 -29.06 -14.81
N PRO A 164 -1.19 -29.53 -15.71
CA PRO A 164 -0.59 -30.85 -15.59
C PRO A 164 0.28 -30.89 -14.34
N LYS A 165 -0.09 -31.75 -13.38
CA LYS A 165 0.80 -32.14 -12.29
C LYS A 165 1.88 -33.07 -12.86
N ASN A 166 3.04 -32.52 -13.24
CA ASN A 166 4.37 -33.14 -13.12
C ASN A 166 5.44 -32.34 -13.89
N SER A 167 6.35 -31.66 -13.17
CA SER A 167 7.81 -31.51 -13.40
C SER A 167 8.36 -30.22 -12.73
N PRO A 168 9.64 -30.17 -12.32
CA PRO A 168 10.10 -29.33 -11.21
C PRO A 168 10.57 -27.93 -11.63
N GLY A 169 10.22 -26.93 -10.80
CA GLY A 169 11.04 -25.76 -10.47
C GLY A 169 11.26 -24.69 -11.54
N VAL A 170 10.34 -23.73 -11.65
CA VAL A 170 10.62 -22.27 -11.67
C VAL A 170 9.38 -21.58 -11.08
N GLY A 171 9.54 -20.87 -9.96
CA GLY A 171 8.42 -20.28 -9.22
C GLY A 171 7.80 -19.09 -9.94
N SER A 172 6.56 -19.23 -10.41
CA SER A 172 5.67 -18.09 -10.63
C SER A 172 4.81 -17.90 -9.39
N VAL A 173 4.96 -16.77 -8.71
CA VAL A 173 4.12 -16.38 -7.57
C VAL A 173 2.70 -16.12 -8.10
N GLY A 174 1.83 -17.10 -7.95
CA GLY A 174 0.40 -16.97 -8.19
C GLY A 174 -0.25 -16.24 -7.02
N MET A 175 -0.67 -14.99 -7.23
CA MET A 175 -1.55 -14.30 -6.30
C MET A 175 -2.98 -14.80 -6.51
N TYR A 176 -3.52 -15.45 -5.48
CA TYR A 176 -4.93 -15.82 -5.41
C TYR A 176 -5.78 -14.55 -5.25
N LEU A 177 -6.72 -14.32 -6.16
CA LEU A 177 -7.87 -13.44 -5.92
C LEU A 177 -9.11 -14.33 -5.73
N PRO A 178 -9.81 -14.29 -4.59
CA PRO A 178 -11.04 -15.04 -4.41
C PRO A 178 -12.16 -14.45 -5.28
N ALA A 179 -13.02 -15.34 -5.79
CA ALA A 179 -14.19 -14.99 -6.58
C ALA A 179 -15.17 -14.14 -5.75
N ASN A 180 -15.39 -12.89 -6.17
CA ASN A 180 -16.40 -12.01 -5.60
C ASN A 180 -17.80 -12.53 -5.96
N GLN A 181 -18.47 -13.17 -4.99
CA GLN A 181 -19.87 -13.60 -5.11
C GLN A 181 -20.81 -12.41 -4.89
N HIS A 182 -20.98 -11.54 -5.87
CA HIS A 182 -22.15 -10.66 -5.92
C HIS A 182 -22.63 -10.50 -7.37
N ALA A 183 -23.48 -11.43 -7.80
CA ALA A 183 -24.34 -11.25 -8.95
C ALA A 183 -25.51 -10.33 -8.56
N ALA A 184 -25.69 -9.22 -9.27
CA ALA A 184 -26.89 -8.39 -9.19
C ALA A 184 -27.97 -8.96 -10.14
N PRO A 185 -29.22 -9.20 -9.69
CA PRO A 185 -30.37 -9.34 -10.57
C PRO A 185 -31.13 -8.00 -10.70
N GLY A 186 -31.74 -7.81 -11.87
CA GLY A 186 -32.30 -6.56 -12.36
C GLY A 186 -33.55 -6.02 -11.66
N SER A 187 -33.86 -4.80 -12.11
CA SER A 187 -34.87 -3.84 -11.64
C SER A 187 -36.31 -4.36 -11.60
N ALA A 188 -36.99 -4.13 -10.48
CA ALA A 188 -38.45 -4.06 -10.38
C ALA A 188 -38.84 -2.93 -9.42
N ILE A 189 -39.74 -2.07 -9.90
CA ILE A 189 -40.30 -0.90 -9.22
C ILE A 189 -41.25 -1.36 -8.11
N SER A 190 -41.06 -0.88 -6.87
CA SER A 190 -42.15 -0.73 -5.91
C SER A 190 -41.88 0.39 -4.90
N THR A 191 -42.95 1.09 -4.59
CA THR A 191 -43.07 2.36 -3.90
C THR A 191 -42.92 2.22 -2.38
N ALA A 192 -42.51 3.33 -1.74
CA ALA A 192 -42.71 3.71 -0.33
C ALA A 192 -41.51 3.55 0.65
N GLY A 193 -41.09 4.70 1.20
CA GLY A 193 -40.48 4.78 2.54
C GLY A 193 -39.05 5.33 2.63
N SER A 194 -38.81 6.58 2.25
CA SER A 194 -37.53 7.25 2.53
C SER A 194 -37.38 7.52 4.04
N LYS A 195 -36.59 6.71 4.74
CA LYS A 195 -36.16 6.99 6.11
C LYS A 195 -34.86 7.80 6.06
N ARG A 196 -34.95 9.10 6.33
CA ARG A 196 -33.79 9.99 6.53
C ARG A 196 -32.96 9.49 7.71
N SER A 197 -31.65 9.41 7.53
CA SER A 197 -30.71 9.02 8.59
C SER A 197 -30.28 10.23 9.42
N LYS A 198 -29.85 9.98 10.67
CA LYS A 198 -29.52 10.99 11.68
C LYS A 198 -28.40 11.97 11.28
N TRP A 199 -27.69 11.70 10.19
CA TRP A 199 -26.57 12.49 9.69
C TRP A 199 -26.96 13.44 8.55
N ASP A 200 -28.20 13.37 8.08
CA ASP A 200 -28.69 14.12 6.91
C ASP A 200 -29.45 15.40 7.31
N SER A 201 -28.83 16.19 8.18
CA SER A 201 -29.26 17.54 8.52
C SER A 201 -28.18 18.53 8.10
N THR A 202 -28.33 19.06 6.89
CA THR A 202 -27.65 20.28 6.46
C THR A 202 -28.27 21.47 7.19
N GLU A 203 -27.51 22.08 8.10
CA GLU A 203 -27.86 23.34 8.73
C GLU A 203 -27.60 24.47 7.73
N SER A 204 -28.65 24.86 7.01
CA SER A 204 -28.71 26.13 6.30
C SER A 204 -29.27 27.16 7.27
N LYS A 205 -28.45 28.13 7.67
CA LYS A 205 -28.93 29.34 8.32
C LYS A 205 -28.35 30.56 7.62
N ARG A 206 -29.31 31.40 7.18
CA ARG A 206 -29.16 32.79 6.77
C ARG A 206 -28.58 33.64 7.89
#